data_AF-A0A5V9GPB6-F1
#
_entry.id   AF-A0A5V9GPB6-F1
#
_cell.length_a   1.000
_cell.length_b   1.000
_cell.length_c   1.000
_cell.angle_alpha   90.00
_cell.angle_beta   90.00
_cell.angle_gamma   90.00
#
_symmetry.space_group_name_H-M   'P 1'
#
loop_
_entity.id
_entity.type
_entity.pdbx_description
1 polymer ?
#
loop_
_entity_poly.entity_id
_entity_poly.type
_entity_poly.pdbx_seq_one_letter_code
_entity_poly.pdbx_strand_id
1 'polypeptide(L)'
;MKKSLLFTFLLSLTACQPHSQKSAFNQGDYKLPFDKWGFVFIDPWKLRTLVTDAIVVDTTGRMYRFHTLDLPGNDPQSIGTWNTKVRSLPGYNIIKNAAPPQYIVLCWDSWVDKKHYETSMFFNKPVWQRMMTPLEHNASDGGPLWYNTLLFGLAPGGTVKVWFQASEDDGRENYPITPINMKTLSGDNLDVCKGMSQHIFSKDMAPDTAEFIKGKKYPYGNW
;
A
#
# COMPACT_ATOMS: atom_id res chain seq x y z
N MET A 1 30.78 -19.38 77.33
CA MET A 1 31.15 -19.77 75.94
C MET A 1 30.41 -18.85 74.97
N LYS A 2 31.12 -17.88 74.39
CA LYS A 2 30.56 -16.91 73.43
C LYS A 2 30.42 -17.59 72.06
N LYS A 3 29.20 -17.76 71.55
CA LYS A 3 28.97 -18.19 70.16
C LYS A 3 28.76 -16.95 69.30
N SER A 4 29.75 -16.70 68.44
CA SER A 4 29.68 -15.81 67.30
C SER A 4 28.62 -16.35 66.33
N LEU A 5 27.59 -15.56 66.00
CA LEU A 5 26.74 -15.82 64.83
C LEU A 5 27.18 -14.87 63.71
N LEU A 6 27.79 -15.46 62.68
CA LEU A 6 28.07 -14.80 61.43
C LEU A 6 26.78 -14.45 60.68
N PHE A 7 26.86 -13.29 60.04
CA PHE A 7 25.87 -12.62 59.20
C PHE A 7 25.77 -13.32 57.83
N THR A 8 24.55 -13.56 57.33
CA THR A 8 24.33 -13.78 55.88
C THR A 8 23.15 -12.94 55.42
N PHE A 9 23.46 -11.80 54.83
CA PHE A 9 22.50 -10.88 54.20
C PHE A 9 22.20 -11.41 52.79
N LEU A 10 21.02 -12.02 52.59
CA LEU A 10 20.56 -12.39 51.25
C LEU A 10 20.11 -11.13 50.51
N LEU A 11 20.95 -10.62 49.60
CA LEU A 11 20.55 -9.66 48.58
C LEU A 11 19.65 -10.36 47.55
N SER A 12 18.34 -10.17 47.67
CA SER A 12 17.39 -10.53 46.61
C SER A 12 17.49 -9.52 45.47
N LEU A 13 18.23 -9.87 44.42
CA LEU A 13 18.16 -9.19 43.12
C LEU A 13 16.78 -9.44 42.52
N THR A 14 15.86 -8.48 42.65
CA THR A 14 14.65 -8.44 41.84
C THR A 14 15.05 -8.13 40.40
N ALA A 15 15.20 -9.17 39.58
CA ALA A 15 15.34 -9.00 38.14
C ALA A 15 14.07 -8.33 37.60
N CYS A 16 14.21 -7.13 37.02
CA CYS A 16 13.20 -6.55 36.15
C CYS A 16 12.95 -7.54 35.01
N GLN A 17 11.81 -8.24 35.05
CA GLN A 17 11.30 -8.92 33.87
C GLN A 17 11.04 -7.82 32.83
N PRO A 18 11.59 -7.92 31.61
CA PRO A 18 11.10 -7.08 30.53
C PRO A 18 9.64 -7.46 30.37
N HIS A 19 8.76 -6.52 30.69
CA HIS A 19 7.35 -6.60 30.38
C HIS A 19 7.27 -6.75 28.86
N SER A 20 7.21 -8.00 28.39
CA SER A 20 6.81 -8.27 27.03
C SER A 20 5.39 -7.75 26.94
N GLN A 21 5.25 -6.52 26.44
CA GLN A 21 4.02 -6.12 25.81
C GLN A 21 3.78 -7.16 24.73
N LYS A 22 3.00 -8.20 25.06
CA LYS A 22 2.27 -8.98 24.08
C LYS A 22 1.39 -7.94 23.39
N SER A 23 1.90 -7.43 22.28
CA SER A 23 1.14 -6.59 21.39
C SER A 23 -0.15 -7.35 21.09
N ALA A 24 -1.29 -6.68 21.15
CA ALA A 24 -2.61 -7.27 20.94
C ALA A 24 -2.84 -7.60 19.45
N PHE A 25 -1.90 -8.29 18.82
CA PHE A 25 -1.99 -8.80 17.47
C PHE A 25 -1.95 -10.32 17.57
N ASN A 26 -3.04 -10.99 17.19
CA ASN A 26 -3.03 -12.43 16.96
C ASN A 26 -2.13 -12.71 15.74
N GLN A 27 -0.82 -12.71 15.97
CA GLN A 27 0.19 -13.19 15.05
C GLN A 27 0.19 -14.72 15.12
N GLY A 28 -0.26 -15.34 14.04
CA GLY A 28 -0.23 -16.79 13.89
C GLY A 28 -0.78 -17.20 12.53
N ASP A 29 0.13 -17.51 11.61
CA ASP A 29 -0.07 -18.36 10.42
C ASP A 29 -0.73 -17.79 9.16
N TYR A 30 -0.61 -16.49 8.88
CA TYR A 30 -0.84 -16.00 7.51
C TYR A 30 0.39 -16.21 6.62
N LYS A 31 0.76 -17.46 6.37
CA LYS A 31 1.82 -17.80 5.40
C LYS A 31 1.25 -17.73 3.99
N LEU A 32 1.79 -16.84 3.17
CA LEU A 32 1.40 -16.74 1.77
C LEU A 32 1.89 -17.96 0.98
N PRO A 33 1.12 -18.44 -0.02
CA PRO A 33 1.49 -19.58 -0.87
C PRO A 33 2.51 -19.23 -1.97
N PHE A 34 3.04 -18.01 -1.95
CA PHE A 34 4.02 -17.49 -2.90
C PHE A 34 5.08 -16.67 -2.15
N ASP A 35 6.30 -16.64 -2.67
CA ASP A 35 7.44 -16.01 -1.98
C ASP A 35 7.49 -14.49 -2.14
N LYS A 36 6.71 -13.93 -3.06
CA LYS A 36 6.67 -12.50 -3.31
C LYS A 36 5.29 -12.02 -3.70
N TRP A 37 4.95 -10.82 -3.24
CA TRP A 37 3.85 -10.02 -3.76
C TRP A 37 4.34 -8.62 -4.07
N GLY A 38 3.58 -7.89 -4.85
CA GLY A 38 3.92 -6.51 -5.20
C GLY A 38 2.71 -5.60 -5.24
N PHE A 39 2.97 -4.35 -5.61
CA PHE A 39 1.93 -3.38 -5.82
C PHE A 39 2.24 -2.47 -7.00
N VAL A 40 1.21 -2.01 -7.69
CA VAL A 40 1.33 -1.19 -8.89
C VAL A 40 0.38 -0.02 -8.81
N PHE A 41 0.70 1.02 -9.57
CA PHE A 41 -0.08 2.24 -9.62
C PHE A 41 -0.63 2.47 -11.02
N ILE A 42 -1.81 3.05 -11.11
CA ILE A 42 -2.38 3.62 -12.33
C ILE A 42 -2.87 5.02 -12.02
N ASP A 43 -2.87 5.86 -13.04
CA ASP A 43 -3.57 7.13 -13.01
C ASP A 43 -4.53 7.25 -14.20
N PRO A 44 -5.58 8.08 -14.08
CA PRO A 44 -6.50 8.27 -15.18
C PRO A 44 -5.84 8.89 -16.40
N TRP A 45 -6.44 8.67 -17.57
CA TRP A 45 -5.93 9.21 -18.83
C TRP A 45 -5.70 10.73 -18.72
N LYS A 46 -4.48 11.17 -19.05
CA LYS A 46 -4.04 12.59 -18.95
C LYS A 46 -4.08 13.22 -17.55
N LEU A 47 -4.38 12.50 -16.48
CA LEU A 47 -4.39 13.03 -15.11
C LEU A 47 -3.20 12.48 -14.31
N ARG A 48 -1.99 12.78 -14.80
CA ARG A 48 -0.76 12.15 -14.31
C ARG A 48 -0.54 12.35 -12.80
N THR A 49 -0.07 11.28 -12.18
CA THR A 49 0.40 11.25 -10.80
C THR A 49 1.83 10.72 -10.71
N LEU A 50 2.46 10.92 -9.56
CA LEU A 50 3.78 10.37 -9.25
C LEU A 50 3.75 9.86 -7.82
N VAL A 51 4.19 8.63 -7.57
CA VAL A 51 4.40 8.14 -6.19
C VAL A 51 5.87 8.30 -5.87
N THR A 52 6.18 9.05 -4.81
CA THR A 52 7.57 9.34 -4.41
C THR A 52 8.05 8.34 -3.37
N ASP A 53 7.17 7.93 -2.47
CA ASP A 53 7.52 7.03 -1.37
C ASP A 53 6.37 6.11 -0.98
N ALA A 54 6.73 4.92 -0.53
CA ALA A 54 5.80 4.00 0.12
C ALA A 54 6.42 3.39 1.37
N ILE A 55 5.61 3.27 2.42
CA ILE A 55 5.94 2.50 3.62
C ILE A 55 4.91 1.40 3.74
N VAL A 56 5.36 0.15 3.79
CA VAL A 56 4.51 -1.02 4.00
C VAL A 56 4.90 -1.67 5.31
N VAL A 57 3.91 -2.04 6.12
CA VAL A 57 4.09 -2.91 7.28
C VAL A 57 3.29 -4.18 7.03
N ASP A 58 3.92 -5.35 7.16
CA ASP A 58 3.24 -6.64 7.06
C ASP A 58 2.61 -7.07 8.39
N THR A 59 1.85 -8.15 8.38
CA THR A 59 1.18 -8.69 9.58
C THR A 59 2.14 -9.24 10.65
N THR A 60 3.42 -9.47 10.31
CA THR A 60 4.47 -9.77 11.31
C THR A 60 5.06 -8.53 11.96
N GLY A 61 4.69 -7.34 11.49
CA GLY A 61 5.23 -6.06 11.94
C GLY A 61 6.51 -5.65 11.21
N ARG A 62 6.90 -6.37 10.15
CA ARG A 62 8.08 -6.02 9.36
C ARG A 62 7.78 -4.83 8.46
N MET A 63 8.64 -3.83 8.52
CA MET A 63 8.54 -2.60 7.73
C MET A 63 9.39 -2.67 6.46
N TYR A 64 8.85 -2.17 5.36
CA TYR A 64 9.49 -2.01 4.07
C TYR A 64 9.33 -0.57 3.60
N ARG A 65 10.42 0.07 3.18
CA ARG A 65 10.41 1.44 2.67
C ARG A 65 10.89 1.47 1.23
N PHE A 66 10.14 2.18 0.40
CA PHE A 66 10.41 2.34 -1.02
C PHE A 66 10.59 3.83 -1.32
N HIS A 67 11.73 4.16 -1.90
CA HIS A 67 12.06 5.50 -2.42
C HIS A 67 12.21 5.51 -3.95
N THR A 68 12.24 4.33 -4.56
CA THR A 68 12.22 4.13 -6.00
C THR A 68 11.05 3.22 -6.28
N LEU A 69 10.04 3.77 -6.93
CA LEU A 69 8.76 3.12 -7.16
C LEU A 69 8.48 3.05 -8.65
N ASP A 70 7.72 2.04 -9.05
CA ASP A 70 7.16 1.98 -10.40
C ASP A 70 6.29 3.22 -10.65
N LEU A 71 6.46 3.84 -11.83
CA LEU A 71 5.63 4.96 -12.22
C LEU A 71 4.17 4.50 -12.40
N PRO A 72 3.18 5.33 -12.03
CA PRO A 72 1.79 5.06 -12.37
C PRO A 72 1.61 4.85 -13.88
N GLY A 73 0.97 3.74 -14.24
CA GLY A 73 0.58 3.45 -15.62
C GLY A 73 -0.54 4.38 -16.05
N ASN A 74 -0.28 5.26 -17.01
CA ASN A 74 -1.29 6.14 -17.55
C ASN A 74 -2.29 5.35 -18.39
N ASP A 75 -3.47 5.11 -17.83
CA ASP A 75 -4.43 4.18 -18.41
C ASP A 75 -5.37 4.90 -19.39
N PRO A 76 -5.28 4.63 -20.70
CA PRO A 76 -6.11 5.29 -21.73
C PRO A 76 -7.60 4.94 -21.62
N GLN A 77 -7.95 3.87 -20.90
CA GLN A 77 -9.34 3.45 -20.71
C GLN A 77 -9.97 4.03 -19.43
N SER A 78 -9.17 4.58 -18.52
CA SER A 78 -9.67 5.28 -17.32
C SER A 78 -10.04 6.73 -17.66
N ILE A 79 -11.20 6.91 -18.31
CA ILE A 79 -11.78 8.21 -18.67
C ILE A 79 -13.11 8.38 -17.95
N GLY A 80 -13.18 9.31 -16.99
CA GLY A 80 -14.38 9.56 -16.19
C GLY A 80 -14.69 8.50 -15.13
N THR A 81 -14.22 7.26 -15.29
CA THR A 81 -14.30 6.15 -14.32
C THR A 81 -13.08 5.24 -14.48
N TRP A 82 -12.75 4.45 -13.46
CA TRP A 82 -11.64 3.48 -13.55
C TRP A 82 -11.91 2.37 -14.56
N ASN A 83 -10.88 2.01 -15.34
CA ASN A 83 -10.85 0.75 -16.05
C ASN A 83 -10.72 -0.41 -15.06
N THR A 84 -11.67 -1.35 -15.10
CA THR A 84 -11.69 -2.52 -14.22
C THR A 84 -10.74 -3.62 -14.70
N LYS A 85 -10.21 -3.53 -15.92
CA LYS A 85 -9.39 -4.59 -16.55
C LYS A 85 -7.94 -4.18 -16.80
N VAL A 86 -7.52 -3.02 -16.31
CA VAL A 86 -6.12 -2.58 -16.42
C VAL A 86 -5.19 -3.57 -15.71
N ARG A 87 -4.00 -3.72 -16.28
CA ARG A 87 -2.91 -4.57 -15.78
C ARG A 87 -1.61 -3.79 -15.80
N SER A 88 -0.79 -4.07 -14.81
CA SER A 88 0.59 -3.59 -14.71
C SER A 88 1.42 -4.63 -13.95
N LEU A 89 2.69 -4.76 -14.32
CA LEU A 89 3.60 -5.68 -13.66
C LEU A 89 4.46 -4.88 -12.67
N PRO A 90 4.54 -5.30 -11.39
CA PRO A 90 5.42 -4.63 -10.43
C PRO A 90 6.87 -4.90 -10.84
N GLY A 91 7.62 -3.83 -11.13
CA GLY A 91 9.04 -3.88 -11.44
C GLY A 91 9.87 -3.76 -10.16
N TYR A 92 9.74 -2.61 -9.49
CA TYR A 92 10.45 -2.28 -8.26
C TYR A 92 9.64 -2.54 -6.99
N ASN A 93 8.32 -2.48 -7.09
CA ASN A 93 7.40 -2.51 -5.95
C ASN A 93 7.14 -3.96 -5.47
N ILE A 94 8.20 -4.72 -5.21
CA ILE A 94 8.13 -6.14 -4.86
C ILE A 94 8.61 -6.34 -3.43
N ILE A 95 7.82 -7.08 -2.66
CA ILE A 95 8.15 -7.51 -1.31
C ILE A 95 8.35 -9.03 -1.33
N LYS A 96 9.52 -9.48 -0.87
CA LYS A 96 9.90 -10.91 -0.81
C LYS A 96 9.83 -11.43 0.62
N ASN A 97 9.44 -12.69 0.76
CA ASN A 97 9.38 -13.46 2.01
C ASN A 97 8.61 -12.71 3.11
N ALA A 98 7.48 -12.09 2.74
CA ALA A 98 6.66 -11.30 3.65
C ALA A 98 5.33 -11.97 3.92
N ALA A 99 4.77 -11.64 5.07
CA ALA A 99 3.37 -11.94 5.35
C ALA A 99 2.45 -10.98 4.57
N PRO A 100 1.12 -11.14 4.63
CA PRO A 100 0.19 -10.21 4.01
C PRO A 100 0.40 -8.77 4.51
N PRO A 101 0.05 -7.75 3.71
CA PRO A 101 0.14 -6.35 4.12
C PRO A 101 -0.81 -6.09 5.28
N GLN A 102 -0.36 -5.36 6.29
CA GLN A 102 -1.19 -4.88 7.40
C GLN A 102 -1.52 -3.40 7.24
N TYR A 103 -0.55 -2.60 6.81
CA TYR A 103 -0.66 -1.16 6.69
C TYR A 103 0.21 -0.66 5.54
N ILE A 104 -0.27 0.35 4.83
CA ILE A 104 0.52 1.05 3.82
C ILE A 104 0.31 2.56 3.94
N VAL A 105 1.40 3.30 3.71
CA VAL A 105 1.40 4.75 3.47
C VAL A 105 1.99 5.00 2.09
N LEU A 106 1.33 5.83 1.30
CA LEU A 106 1.78 6.29 -0.01
C LEU A 106 1.95 7.80 0.02
N CYS A 107 3.13 8.29 -0.34
CA CYS A 107 3.37 9.69 -0.64
C CYS A 107 3.31 9.87 -2.15
N TRP A 108 2.37 10.68 -2.63
CA TRP A 108 2.14 10.83 -4.07
C TRP A 108 1.70 12.23 -4.44
N ASP A 109 2.00 12.62 -5.67
CA ASP A 109 1.75 13.94 -6.20
C ASP A 109 0.76 13.83 -7.35
N SER A 110 -0.20 14.74 -7.41
CA SER A 110 -1.05 14.90 -8.59
C SER A 110 -0.64 16.15 -9.36
N TRP A 111 -0.28 15.98 -10.63
CA TRP A 111 0.25 17.07 -11.44
C TRP A 111 -0.83 18.04 -11.91
N VAL A 112 -2.07 17.55 -12.05
CA VAL A 112 -3.18 18.36 -12.56
C VAL A 112 -3.74 19.32 -11.50
N ASP A 113 -3.82 18.90 -10.23
CA ASP A 113 -4.24 19.79 -9.15
C ASP A 113 -3.08 20.32 -8.29
N LYS A 114 -1.85 19.93 -8.64
CA LYS A 114 -0.58 20.41 -8.07
C LYS A 114 -0.54 20.25 -6.55
N LYS A 115 -0.95 19.07 -6.09
CA LYS A 115 -0.98 18.73 -4.66
C LYS A 115 -0.12 17.53 -4.35
N HIS A 116 0.54 17.65 -3.21
CA HIS A 116 1.17 16.55 -2.50
C HIS A 116 0.10 15.88 -1.63
N TYR A 117 0.02 14.56 -1.75
CA TYR A 117 -0.90 13.71 -1.04
C TYR A 117 -0.16 12.66 -0.22
N GLU A 118 -0.77 12.31 0.91
CA GLU A 118 -0.41 11.15 1.71
C GLU A 118 -1.65 10.31 1.85
N THR A 119 -1.62 9.06 1.40
CA THR A 119 -2.72 8.12 1.62
C THR A 119 -2.24 6.99 2.50
N SER A 120 -2.94 6.77 3.61
CA SER A 120 -2.67 5.64 4.50
C SER A 120 -3.91 4.76 4.66
N MET A 121 -3.70 3.46 4.85
CA MET A 121 -4.79 2.51 5.02
C MET A 121 -4.34 1.21 5.69
N PHE A 122 -5.28 0.56 6.38
CA PHE A 122 -5.10 -0.76 6.95
C PHE A 122 -5.77 -1.83 6.09
N PHE A 123 -5.14 -2.99 6.00
CA PHE A 123 -5.74 -4.18 5.40
C PHE A 123 -6.29 -5.09 6.50
N ASN A 124 -7.27 -5.89 6.13
CA ASN A 124 -8.04 -6.69 7.07
C ASN A 124 -8.06 -8.17 6.69
N LYS A 125 -8.63 -8.99 7.57
CA LYS A 125 -8.68 -10.44 7.40
C LYS A 125 -9.24 -10.90 6.03
N PRO A 126 -10.33 -10.33 5.49
CA PRO A 126 -10.78 -10.65 4.13
C PRO A 126 -9.72 -10.48 3.04
N VAL A 127 -8.90 -9.43 3.12
CA VAL A 127 -7.79 -9.19 2.16
C VAL A 127 -6.75 -10.29 2.28
N TRP A 128 -6.33 -10.62 3.50
CA TRP A 128 -5.31 -11.66 3.72
C TRP A 128 -5.81 -13.04 3.29
N GLN A 129 -7.06 -13.37 3.63
CA GLN A 129 -7.73 -14.60 3.18
C GLN A 129 -7.76 -14.67 1.67
N ARG A 130 -8.08 -13.57 0.98
CA ARG A 130 -8.08 -13.53 -0.49
C ARG A 130 -6.70 -13.79 -1.09
N MET A 131 -5.61 -13.36 -0.45
CA MET A 131 -4.24 -13.66 -0.90
C MET A 131 -3.82 -15.11 -0.66
N MET A 132 -4.45 -15.82 0.30
CA MET A 132 -4.15 -17.22 0.62
C MET A 132 -5.13 -18.22 -0.01
N THR A 133 -6.12 -17.74 -0.77
CA THR A 133 -7.08 -18.58 -1.48
C THR A 133 -6.77 -18.51 -2.98
N PRO A 134 -6.57 -19.65 -3.66
CA PRO A 134 -6.28 -19.64 -5.09
C PRO A 134 -7.52 -19.17 -5.85
N LEU A 135 -7.30 -18.67 -7.07
CA LEU A 135 -8.40 -18.41 -7.99
C LEU A 135 -9.09 -19.73 -8.35
N GLU A 136 -10.38 -19.66 -8.69
CA GLU A 136 -11.17 -20.85 -9.04
C GLU A 136 -10.68 -21.56 -10.30
N HIS A 137 -9.95 -20.86 -11.17
CA HIS A 137 -9.34 -21.42 -12.37
C HIS A 137 -7.82 -21.42 -12.22
N ASN A 138 -7.20 -22.32 -12.98
CA ASN A 138 -5.76 -22.50 -12.99
C ASN A 138 -5.12 -21.74 -14.15
N ALA A 139 -3.80 -21.54 -14.04
CA ALA A 139 -2.97 -21.09 -15.14
C ALA A 139 -2.98 -22.10 -16.29
N SER A 140 -2.46 -21.68 -17.46
CA SER A 140 -2.39 -22.52 -18.66
C SER A 140 -1.60 -23.82 -18.45
N ASP A 141 -0.66 -23.84 -17.49
CA ASP A 141 0.13 -25.02 -17.11
C ASP A 141 -0.55 -25.90 -16.04
N GLY A 142 -1.77 -25.55 -15.63
CA GLY A 142 -2.55 -26.26 -14.61
C GLY A 142 -2.23 -25.86 -13.17
N GLY A 143 -1.30 -24.92 -12.93
CA GLY A 143 -0.94 -24.43 -11.60
C GLY A 143 -1.99 -23.47 -11.00
N PRO A 144 -2.06 -23.34 -9.66
CA PRO A 144 -2.97 -22.40 -9.02
C PRO A 144 -2.55 -20.95 -9.28
N LEU A 145 -3.52 -20.09 -9.57
CA LEU A 145 -3.33 -18.64 -9.67
C LEU A 145 -3.67 -17.97 -8.35
N TRP A 146 -2.99 -16.87 -8.04
CA TRP A 146 -3.13 -16.15 -6.77
C TRP A 146 -3.21 -14.65 -6.95
N TYR A 147 -3.91 -13.97 -6.06
CA TYR A 147 -3.84 -12.51 -5.95
C TYR A 147 -2.57 -12.10 -5.18
N ASN A 148 -1.51 -11.81 -5.93
CA ASN A 148 -0.20 -11.40 -5.40
C ASN A 148 0.18 -9.97 -5.78
N THR A 149 -0.72 -9.20 -6.39
CA THR A 149 -0.47 -7.82 -6.83
C THR A 149 -1.60 -6.90 -6.39
N LEU A 150 -1.30 -5.91 -5.55
CA LEU A 150 -2.21 -4.82 -5.22
C LEU A 150 -2.14 -3.76 -6.31
N LEU A 151 -3.28 -3.34 -6.83
CA LEU A 151 -3.37 -2.25 -7.80
C LEU A 151 -3.98 -1.03 -7.12
N PHE A 152 -3.32 0.12 -7.25
CA PHE A 152 -3.74 1.40 -6.70
C PHE A 152 -4.06 2.38 -7.83
N GLY A 153 -5.30 2.85 -7.86
CA GLY A 153 -5.72 3.96 -8.72
C GLY A 153 -5.59 5.27 -7.97
N LEU A 154 -4.79 6.19 -8.51
CA LEU A 154 -4.53 7.49 -7.92
C LEU A 154 -5.13 8.57 -8.81
N ALA A 155 -6.13 9.29 -8.32
CA ALA A 155 -6.83 10.33 -9.07
C ALA A 155 -6.84 11.67 -8.34
N PRO A 156 -6.98 12.80 -9.06
CA PRO A 156 -7.04 14.13 -8.46
C PRO A 156 -8.10 14.22 -7.37
N GLY A 157 -7.92 15.14 -6.42
CA GLY A 157 -8.80 15.21 -5.23
C GLY A 157 -8.36 14.31 -4.09
N GLY A 158 -7.24 13.62 -4.22
CA GLY A 158 -6.76 12.68 -3.21
C GLY A 158 -7.53 11.35 -3.22
N THR A 159 -8.19 11.04 -4.33
CA THR A 159 -9.00 9.84 -4.47
C THR A 159 -8.09 8.64 -4.74
N VAL A 160 -8.20 7.63 -3.88
CA VAL A 160 -7.48 6.37 -4.03
C VAL A 160 -8.47 5.22 -4.07
N LYS A 161 -8.26 4.33 -5.04
CA LYS A 161 -8.99 3.07 -5.15
C LYS A 161 -7.99 1.92 -5.15
N VAL A 162 -8.36 0.81 -4.53
CA VAL A 162 -7.48 -0.35 -4.38
C VAL A 162 -8.19 -1.61 -4.84
N TRP A 163 -7.47 -2.44 -5.58
CA TRP A 163 -7.91 -3.75 -6.04
C TRP A 163 -6.81 -4.78 -5.83
N PHE A 164 -7.16 -6.06 -5.89
CA PHE A 164 -6.23 -7.05 -6.37
C PHE A 164 -6.27 -7.08 -7.89
N GLN A 165 -5.09 -7.04 -8.50
CA GLN A 165 -4.98 -7.23 -9.94
C GLN A 165 -5.28 -8.69 -10.27
N ALA A 166 -6.21 -8.92 -11.20
CA ALA A 166 -6.44 -10.27 -11.73
C ALA A 166 -5.25 -10.73 -12.58
N SER A 167 -5.02 -12.04 -12.66
CA SER A 167 -3.93 -12.58 -13.49
C SER A 167 -4.09 -12.13 -14.95
N GLU A 168 -2.98 -12.06 -15.69
CA GLU A 168 -3.03 -11.79 -17.14
C GLU A 168 -3.80 -12.88 -17.88
N ASP A 169 -3.65 -14.14 -17.44
CA ASP A 169 -4.38 -15.30 -17.97
C ASP A 169 -5.88 -15.27 -17.66
N ASP A 170 -6.32 -14.42 -16.74
CA ASP A 170 -7.68 -14.43 -16.20
C ASP A 170 -8.67 -13.68 -17.12
N GLY A 171 -8.26 -12.61 -17.81
CA GLY A 171 -9.14 -11.74 -18.62
C GLY A 171 -10.32 -11.08 -17.87
N ARG A 172 -10.51 -11.39 -16.58
CA ARG A 172 -11.55 -10.89 -15.68
C ARG A 172 -11.22 -9.50 -15.13
N GLU A 173 -12.18 -8.91 -14.45
CA GLU A 173 -11.98 -7.62 -13.77
C GLU A 173 -11.11 -7.76 -12.53
N ASN A 174 -10.42 -6.67 -12.18
CA ASN A 174 -9.67 -6.54 -10.94
C ASN A 174 -10.62 -6.61 -9.75
N TYR A 175 -10.23 -7.34 -8.71
CA TYR A 175 -11.08 -7.59 -7.56
C TYR A 175 -11.03 -6.41 -6.58
N PRO A 176 -12.13 -5.66 -6.36
CA PRO A 176 -12.10 -4.50 -5.48
C PRO A 176 -11.75 -4.89 -4.04
N ILE A 177 -10.92 -4.07 -3.39
CA ILE A 177 -10.58 -4.22 -1.98
C ILE A 177 -11.23 -3.09 -1.19
N THR A 178 -11.75 -3.41 -0.02
CA THR A 178 -12.20 -2.42 0.96
C THR A 178 -11.22 -2.38 2.14
N PRO A 179 -10.26 -1.46 2.12
CA PRO A 179 -9.36 -1.26 3.25
C PRO A 179 -10.11 -0.64 4.44
N ILE A 180 -9.50 -0.75 5.62
CA ILE A 180 -9.98 -0.12 6.86
C ILE A 180 -9.30 1.24 7.02
N ASN A 181 -10.08 2.25 7.41
CA ASN A 181 -9.60 3.60 7.77
C ASN A 181 -8.71 4.24 6.70
N MET A 182 -9.02 4.01 5.41
CA MET A 182 -8.30 4.69 4.34
C MET A 182 -8.50 6.20 4.46
N LYS A 183 -7.40 6.93 4.56
CA LYS A 183 -7.38 8.38 4.75
C LYS A 183 -6.39 8.98 3.76
N THR A 184 -6.80 10.07 3.12
CA THR A 184 -5.90 10.89 2.32
C THR A 184 -5.75 12.28 2.95
N LEU A 185 -4.51 12.70 3.14
CA LEU A 185 -4.08 14.02 3.62
C LEU A 185 -3.43 14.79 2.47
N SER A 186 -3.40 16.12 2.56
CA SER A 186 -2.74 16.97 1.56
C SER A 186 -2.21 18.28 2.15
N GLY A 187 -1.22 18.86 1.48
CA GLY A 187 -0.65 20.17 1.83
C GLY A 187 -0.05 20.18 3.23
N ASP A 188 -0.39 21.20 4.04
CA ASP A 188 0.19 21.36 5.38
C ASP A 188 -0.24 20.27 6.38
N ASN A 189 -1.29 19.51 6.04
CA ASN A 189 -1.83 18.43 6.88
C ASN A 189 -1.10 17.10 6.69
N LEU A 190 -0.11 17.01 5.80
CA LEU A 190 0.72 15.81 5.65
C LEU A 190 1.41 15.50 6.99
N ASP A 191 1.54 14.22 7.29
CA ASP A 191 2.14 13.72 8.54
C ASP A 191 3.42 12.94 8.20
N VAL A 192 3.26 11.68 7.81
CA VAL A 192 4.38 10.81 7.44
C VAL A 192 5.15 11.35 6.24
N CYS A 193 4.45 11.88 5.24
CA CYS A 193 5.02 12.35 3.98
C CYS A 193 5.54 13.79 4.04
N LYS A 194 5.45 14.45 5.20
CA LYS A 194 5.85 15.85 5.35
C LYS A 194 7.35 16.00 5.08
N GLY A 195 7.69 16.77 4.05
CA GLY A 195 9.08 16.98 3.62
C GLY A 195 9.71 15.80 2.85
N MET A 196 8.94 14.74 2.56
CA MET A 196 9.42 13.62 1.74
C MET A 196 9.25 13.89 0.25
N SER A 197 8.07 14.35 -0.18
CA SER A 197 7.92 14.85 -1.56
C SER A 197 8.53 16.25 -1.69
N GLN A 198 9.46 16.38 -2.63
CA GLN A 198 10.07 17.65 -3.04
C GLN A 198 9.74 17.98 -4.49
N HIS A 199 8.70 17.34 -5.06
CA HIS A 199 8.36 17.57 -6.46
C HIS A 199 7.90 19.01 -6.66
N ILE A 200 8.65 19.77 -7.46
CA ILE A 200 8.28 21.15 -7.80
C ILE A 200 7.35 21.08 -9.00
N PHE A 201 6.08 21.41 -8.78
CA PHE A 201 5.11 21.48 -9.86
C PHE A 201 5.47 22.58 -10.86
N SER A 202 5.39 22.26 -12.16
CA SER A 202 5.47 23.25 -13.22
C SER A 202 4.41 24.35 -13.02
N LYS A 203 4.77 25.60 -13.36
CA LYS A 203 3.81 26.71 -13.40
C LYS A 203 2.72 26.44 -14.44
N ASP A 204 3.12 25.91 -15.59
CA ASP A 204 2.21 25.64 -16.69
C ASP A 204 1.75 24.18 -16.67
N MET A 205 0.46 23.99 -16.96
CA MET A 205 -0.13 22.66 -17.14
C MET A 205 0.24 22.12 -18.52
N ALA A 206 0.49 20.81 -18.61
CA ALA A 206 0.76 20.17 -19.89
C ALA A 206 -0.41 20.42 -20.87
N PRO A 207 -0.15 20.80 -22.14
CA PRO A 207 -1.20 21.19 -23.09
C PRO A 207 -2.28 20.12 -23.28
N ASP A 208 -1.89 18.85 -23.32
CA ASP A 208 -2.80 17.71 -23.47
C ASP A 208 -3.71 17.51 -22.25
N THR A 209 -3.18 17.74 -21.04
CA THR A 209 -3.94 17.72 -19.79
C THR A 209 -4.92 18.89 -19.77
N ALA A 210 -4.47 20.09 -20.15
CA ALA A 210 -5.30 21.29 -20.21
C ALA A 210 -6.49 21.12 -21.18
N GLU A 211 -6.24 20.56 -22.36
CA GLU A 211 -7.28 20.21 -23.32
C GLU A 211 -8.23 19.15 -22.77
N PHE A 212 -7.68 18.07 -22.19
CA PHE A 212 -8.47 16.96 -21.66
C PHE A 212 -9.44 17.37 -20.54
N ILE A 213 -9.04 18.29 -19.66
CA ILE A 213 -9.89 18.73 -18.55
C ILE A 213 -10.85 19.87 -18.90
N LYS A 214 -10.75 20.44 -20.11
CA LYS A 214 -11.57 21.58 -20.55
C LYS A 214 -13.05 21.22 -20.47
N GLY A 215 -13.82 22.01 -19.71
CA GLY A 215 -15.25 21.80 -19.51
C GLY A 215 -15.64 20.64 -18.58
N LYS A 216 -14.66 19.92 -18.01
CA LYS A 216 -14.92 18.86 -17.02
C LYS A 216 -14.94 19.43 -15.61
N LYS A 217 -15.83 18.90 -14.77
CA LYS A 217 -15.88 19.23 -13.34
C LYS A 217 -14.77 18.47 -12.61
N TYR A 218 -13.99 19.17 -11.79
CA TYR A 218 -13.05 18.54 -10.84
C TYR A 218 -13.79 17.51 -9.95
N PRO A 219 -13.26 16.29 -9.70
CA PRO A 219 -11.90 15.80 -10.00
C PRO A 219 -11.73 15.15 -11.39
N TYR A 220 -12.50 15.61 -12.37
CA TYR A 220 -12.45 15.23 -13.78
C TYR A 220 -12.89 13.78 -14.06
N GLY A 221 -13.65 13.20 -13.12
CA GLY A 221 -14.29 11.90 -13.22
C GLY A 221 -15.00 11.52 -11.91
N ASN A 222 -15.74 10.43 -11.96
CA ASN A 222 -16.31 9.70 -10.84
C ASN A 222 -15.40 8.50 -10.56
N TRP A 223 -14.32 8.77 -9.84
CA TRP A 223 -13.28 7.81 -9.47
C TRP A 223 -13.68 7.03 -8.21
#